data_AF-A0A3M8B1M7-F1
#
_entry.id   AF-A0A3M8B1M7-F1
#
_cell.length_a   1.000
_cell.length_b   1.000
_cell.length_c   1.000
_cell.angle_alpha   90.00
_cell.angle_beta   90.00
_cell.angle_gamma   90.00
#
_symmetry.space_group_name_H-M   'P 1'
#
loop_
_entity.id
_entity.type
_entity.pdbx_description
1 polymer ?
#
loop_
_entity_poly.entity_id
_entity_poly.type
_entity_poly.pdbx_seq_one_letter_code
_entity_poly.pdbx_strand_id
1 'polypeptide(L)'
;MDWKIPIPPAQKEAGSRPAIRENNEPLVSLMQYAPQLEVYPAYYHEGLACAMADCLVRSSVADRLLQAAKLLPASLRLVVLDGYRPLQVQQALYDRFKQQLLAQGWTESEELYAELHRFVARPTADPAKPPRHLTGGAVDLTIAGPDGWLVMGTAFDDFSERACTRYFETLADMSDADREAQANRRLLYHVMTRAGFTNYADEWWHFDYGNQAWAACTGSACAIYGGV
;
A
#
# COMPACT_ATOMS: atom_id res chain seq x y z
N MET A 1 22.17 7.16 -4.68
CA MET A 1 21.78 6.18 -3.64
C MET A 1 21.94 4.81 -4.27
N ASP A 2 22.39 3.79 -3.55
CA ASP A 2 22.40 2.43 -4.10
C ASP A 2 21.09 1.74 -3.71
N TRP A 3 20.14 1.70 -4.64
CA TRP A 3 18.88 0.97 -4.48
C TRP A 3 19.00 -0.50 -4.87
N LYS A 4 20.19 -0.99 -5.24
CA LYS A 4 20.40 -2.41 -5.55
C LYS A 4 20.57 -3.27 -4.31
N ILE A 5 20.66 -2.65 -3.13
CA ILE A 5 20.79 -3.35 -1.85
C ILE A 5 19.55 -4.24 -1.63
N PRO A 6 19.72 -5.51 -1.21
CA PRO A 6 18.60 -6.39 -0.90
C PRO A 6 17.63 -5.79 0.11
N ILE A 7 16.34 -6.02 -0.09
CA ILE A 7 15.31 -5.62 0.87
C ILE A 7 15.55 -6.40 2.17
N PRO A 8 15.72 -5.71 3.33
CA PRO A 8 15.95 -6.38 4.60
C PRO A 8 14.75 -7.25 4.98
N PRO A 9 14.93 -8.32 5.79
CA PRO A 9 13.83 -9.07 6.33
C PRO A 9 12.78 -8.16 6.97
N ALA A 10 11.50 -8.49 6.74
CA ALA A 10 10.40 -7.72 7.29
C ALA A 10 10.57 -7.56 8.80
N GLN A 11 10.51 -6.33 9.26
CA GLN A 11 10.34 -6.08 10.68
C GLN A 11 8.94 -6.58 11.03
N LYS A 12 8.86 -7.62 11.87
CA LYS A 12 7.54 -8.08 12.33
C LYS A 12 6.85 -6.90 13.00
N GLU A 13 5.65 -6.57 12.53
CA GLU A 13 4.75 -5.73 13.30
C GLU A 13 4.69 -6.33 14.71
N ALA A 14 5.07 -5.55 15.71
CA ALA A 14 4.96 -6.00 17.08
C ALA A 14 3.49 -6.40 17.32
N GLY A 15 3.24 -7.51 18.03
CA GLY A 15 1.87 -7.94 18.37
C GLY A 15 1.09 -6.90 19.20
N SER A 16 1.72 -5.79 19.58
CA SER A 16 1.11 -4.61 20.19
C SER A 16 0.51 -3.69 19.12
N ARG A 17 -0.76 -3.30 19.28
CA ARG A 17 -1.35 -2.18 18.54
C ARG A 17 -1.03 -0.88 19.29
N PRO A 18 -0.16 0.01 18.76
CA PRO A 18 0.16 1.26 19.42
C PRO A 18 -1.09 2.12 19.62
N ALA A 19 -1.15 2.89 20.70
CA ALA A 19 -2.24 3.83 20.93
C ALA A 19 -2.30 4.89 19.81
N ILE A 20 -3.50 5.35 19.48
CA ILE A 20 -3.70 6.42 18.49
C ILE A 20 -3.76 7.77 19.21
N ARG A 21 -2.95 8.72 18.76
CA ARG A 21 -2.99 10.14 19.12
C ARG A 21 -3.18 10.95 17.85
N GLU A 22 -4.41 10.93 17.35
CA GLU A 22 -4.82 11.63 16.13
C GLU A 22 -4.38 13.10 16.15
N ASN A 23 -3.67 13.52 15.10
CA ASN A 23 -3.14 14.88 14.97
C ASN A 23 -4.03 15.82 14.14
N ASN A 24 -5.11 15.30 13.56
CA ASN A 24 -6.11 15.99 12.74
C ASN A 24 -5.56 16.66 11.48
N GLU A 25 -4.44 16.15 10.94
CA GLU A 25 -3.97 16.61 9.63
C GLU A 25 -5.05 16.40 8.55
N PRO A 26 -5.31 17.36 7.68
CA PRO A 26 -6.36 17.23 6.68
C PRO A 26 -6.02 16.14 5.65
N LEU A 27 -7.07 15.51 5.13
CA LEU A 27 -6.97 14.80 3.85
C LEU A 27 -6.88 15.82 2.71
N VAL A 28 -5.93 15.63 1.81
CA VAL A 28 -5.71 16.47 0.63
C VAL A 28 -5.81 15.63 -0.63
N SER A 29 -6.33 16.24 -1.70
CA SER A 29 -6.32 15.68 -3.05
C SER A 29 -4.89 15.64 -3.58
N LEU A 30 -4.39 14.47 -3.98
CA LEU A 30 -3.06 14.39 -4.58
C LEU A 30 -3.01 15.07 -5.95
N MET A 31 -4.08 14.99 -6.75
CA MET A 31 -4.16 15.68 -8.04
C MET A 31 -4.03 17.21 -7.89
N GLN A 32 -4.56 17.80 -6.82
CA GLN A 32 -4.49 19.25 -6.58
C GLN A 32 -3.24 19.65 -5.79
N TYR A 33 -2.92 18.91 -4.73
CA TYR A 33 -1.84 19.26 -3.79
C TYR A 33 -0.46 18.92 -4.35
N ALA A 34 -0.35 17.83 -5.10
CA ALA A 34 0.90 17.28 -5.59
C ALA A 34 0.82 16.91 -7.09
N PRO A 35 0.54 17.89 -8.00
CA PRO A 35 0.34 17.64 -9.43
C PRO A 35 1.57 17.10 -10.17
N GLN A 36 2.72 17.00 -9.50
CA GLN A 36 3.93 16.37 -10.01
C GLN A 36 3.92 14.85 -9.89
N LEU A 37 3.03 14.30 -9.06
CA LEU A 37 2.82 12.86 -8.92
C LEU A 37 1.82 12.40 -9.98
N GLU A 38 2.02 11.21 -10.53
CA GLU A 38 0.98 10.56 -11.32
C GLU A 38 -0.04 9.93 -10.36
N VAL A 39 -1.32 10.21 -10.56
CA VAL A 39 -2.41 9.65 -9.75
C VAL A 39 -3.29 8.83 -10.68
N TYR A 40 -3.40 7.52 -10.39
CA TYR A 40 -4.22 6.58 -11.12
C TYR A 40 -5.13 5.85 -10.12
N PRO A 41 -6.30 6.41 -9.77
CA PRO A 41 -7.19 5.82 -8.77
C PRO A 41 -7.72 4.47 -9.26
N ALA A 42 -7.05 3.37 -8.90
CA ALA A 42 -7.21 2.07 -9.52
C ALA A 42 -8.64 1.56 -9.38
N TYR A 43 -9.20 1.65 -8.16
CA TYR A 43 -10.57 1.21 -7.88
C TYR A 43 -11.65 2.01 -8.62
N TYR A 44 -11.39 3.28 -8.95
CA TYR A 44 -12.31 4.06 -9.78
C TYR A 44 -12.28 3.56 -11.23
N HIS A 45 -11.09 3.30 -11.78
CA HIS A 45 -10.94 2.76 -13.13
C HIS A 45 -11.46 1.31 -13.26
N GLU A 46 -11.43 0.54 -12.17
CA GLU A 46 -12.04 -0.79 -12.08
C GLU A 46 -13.57 -0.76 -11.89
N GLY A 47 -14.17 0.43 -11.72
CA GLY A 47 -15.62 0.57 -11.52
C GLY A 47 -16.11 0.09 -10.16
N LEU A 48 -15.24 0.06 -9.14
CA LEU A 48 -15.63 -0.31 -7.78
C LEU A 48 -16.64 0.71 -7.23
N ALA A 49 -17.69 0.21 -6.58
CA ALA A 49 -18.73 1.05 -6.01
C ALA A 49 -18.14 2.07 -5.00
N CYS A 50 -18.62 3.31 -5.09
CA CYS A 50 -18.21 4.43 -4.24
C CYS A 50 -16.75 4.88 -4.39
N ALA A 51 -15.96 4.28 -5.30
CA ALA A 51 -14.57 4.65 -5.49
C ALA A 51 -14.42 6.09 -5.98
N MET A 52 -13.37 6.75 -5.50
CA MET A 52 -13.10 8.15 -5.76
C MET A 52 -12.25 8.30 -7.02
N ALA A 53 -12.54 9.29 -7.87
CA ALA A 53 -11.74 9.62 -9.05
C ALA A 53 -10.42 10.34 -8.72
N ASP A 54 -9.94 10.22 -7.49
CA ASP A 54 -8.72 10.82 -6.95
C ASP A 54 -8.22 9.97 -5.78
N CYS A 55 -6.93 10.09 -5.45
CA CYS A 55 -6.34 9.52 -4.26
C CYS A 55 -6.17 10.63 -3.22
N LEU A 56 -6.96 10.60 -2.15
CA LEU A 56 -6.78 11.51 -1.02
C LEU A 56 -5.77 10.92 -0.03
N VAL A 57 -4.93 11.74 0.61
CA VAL A 57 -4.03 11.28 1.69
C VAL A 57 -3.88 12.37 2.74
N ARG A 58 -3.32 12.08 3.92
CA ARG A 58 -2.96 13.13 4.90
C ARG A 58 -1.92 14.08 4.28
N SER A 59 -1.99 15.38 4.59
CA SER A 59 -1.05 16.37 4.03
C SER A 59 0.44 16.00 4.17
N SER A 60 0.88 15.51 5.34
CA SER A 60 2.27 15.04 5.53
C SER A 60 2.60 13.79 4.70
N VAL A 61 1.62 12.95 4.35
CA VAL A 61 1.81 11.82 3.43
C VAL A 61 2.07 12.32 2.02
N ALA A 62 1.32 13.33 1.56
CA ALA A 62 1.53 13.97 0.26
C ALA A 62 2.94 14.60 0.18
N ASP A 63 3.36 15.32 1.21
CA ASP A 63 4.72 15.89 1.28
C ASP A 63 5.80 14.82 1.20
N ARG A 64 5.61 13.68 1.87
CA ARG A 64 6.54 12.55 1.82
C ARG A 64 6.58 11.87 0.46
N LEU A 65 5.45 11.72 -0.21
CA LEU A 65 5.40 11.24 -1.59
C LEU A 65 6.18 12.17 -2.53
N LEU A 66 6.07 13.49 -2.35
CA LEU A 66 6.89 14.45 -3.10
C LEU A 66 8.39 14.32 -2.79
N GLN A 67 8.77 14.02 -1.54
CA GLN A 67 10.18 13.71 -1.23
C GLN A 67 10.62 12.40 -1.86
N ALA A 68 9.78 11.36 -1.83
CA ALA A 68 10.06 10.07 -2.48
C ALA A 68 10.28 10.23 -3.99
N ALA A 69 9.41 11.00 -4.67
CA ALA A 69 9.53 11.28 -6.10
C ALA A 69 10.87 11.96 -6.46
N LYS A 70 11.39 12.86 -5.60
CA LYS A 70 12.70 13.50 -5.82
C LYS A 70 13.89 12.55 -5.71
N LEU A 71 13.72 11.38 -5.08
CA LEU A 71 14.76 10.36 -4.96
C LEU A 71 14.82 9.45 -6.19
N LEU A 72 13.79 9.45 -7.03
CA LEU A 72 13.77 8.65 -8.26
C LEU A 72 14.73 9.21 -9.31
N PRO A 73 15.27 8.35 -10.18
CA PRO A 73 15.87 8.79 -11.44
C PRO A 73 14.91 9.68 -12.24
N ALA A 74 15.45 10.70 -12.92
CA ALA A 74 14.64 11.72 -13.61
C ALA A 74 13.69 11.19 -14.70
N SER A 75 13.95 9.99 -15.24
CA SER A 75 13.08 9.33 -16.23
C SER A 75 11.92 8.56 -15.60
N LEU A 76 11.88 8.45 -14.27
CA LEU A 76 10.91 7.67 -13.52
C LEU A 76 10.02 8.58 -12.68
N ARG A 77 8.80 8.10 -12.41
CA ARG A 77 7.81 8.80 -11.58
C ARG A 77 7.02 7.82 -10.73
N LEU A 78 6.55 8.28 -9.57
CA LEU A 78 5.61 7.52 -8.74
C LEU A 78 4.22 7.62 -9.34
N VAL A 79 3.50 6.50 -9.32
CA VAL A 79 2.08 6.40 -9.70
C VAL A 79 1.32 5.93 -8.46
N VAL A 80 0.50 6.80 -7.88
CA VAL A 80 -0.33 6.47 -6.72
C VAL A 80 -1.62 5.83 -7.20
N LEU A 81 -1.87 4.60 -6.72
CA LEU A 81 -2.96 3.71 -7.12
C LEU A 81 -4.16 3.79 -6.18
N ASP A 82 -3.88 3.87 -4.87
CA ASP A 82 -4.88 4.08 -3.82
C ASP A 82 -4.30 4.89 -2.66
N GLY A 83 -5.18 5.54 -1.90
CA GLY A 83 -4.83 6.35 -0.73
C GLY A 83 -5.86 6.15 0.38
N TYR A 84 -6.52 7.21 0.79
CA TYR A 84 -7.65 7.16 1.70
C TYR A 84 -8.82 6.42 1.06
N ARG A 85 -9.27 5.37 1.73
CA ARG A 85 -10.39 4.55 1.30
C ARG A 85 -11.57 4.79 2.25
N PRO A 86 -12.64 5.49 1.82
CA PRO A 86 -13.84 5.62 2.63
C PRO A 86 -14.41 4.26 3.03
N LEU A 87 -15.12 4.20 4.17
CA LEU A 87 -15.69 2.94 4.68
C LEU A 87 -16.55 2.21 3.65
N GLN A 88 -17.30 2.94 2.82
CA GLN A 88 -18.13 2.36 1.77
C GLN A 88 -17.29 1.70 0.67
N VAL A 89 -16.13 2.27 0.32
CA VAL A 89 -15.19 1.68 -0.65
C VAL A 89 -14.51 0.46 -0.05
N GLN A 90 -14.10 0.52 1.23
CA GLN A 90 -13.56 -0.64 1.94
C GLN A 90 -14.58 -1.79 2.01
N GLN A 91 -15.86 -1.48 2.24
CA GLN A 91 -16.95 -2.44 2.22
C GLN A 91 -17.15 -3.06 0.84
N ALA A 92 -17.22 -2.23 -0.21
CA ALA A 92 -17.36 -2.71 -1.59
C ALA A 92 -16.18 -3.63 -2.00
N LEU A 93 -14.96 -3.27 -1.59
CA LEU A 93 -13.77 -4.07 -1.85
C LEU A 93 -13.82 -5.42 -1.10
N TYR A 94 -14.18 -5.40 0.17
CA TYR A 94 -14.35 -6.60 0.99
C TYR A 94 -15.40 -7.55 0.39
N ASP A 95 -16.55 -7.01 -0.03
CA ASP A 95 -17.62 -7.78 -0.66
C ASP A 95 -17.18 -8.36 -2.00
N ARG A 96 -16.46 -7.58 -2.82
CA ARG A 96 -15.89 -8.05 -4.09
C ARG A 96 -14.99 -9.27 -3.89
N PHE A 97 -14.07 -9.21 -2.93
CA PHE A 97 -13.18 -10.34 -2.64
C PHE A 97 -13.91 -11.55 -2.07
N LYS A 98 -14.88 -11.31 -1.18
CA LYS A 98 -15.75 -12.39 -0.68
C LYS A 98 -16.44 -13.10 -1.86
N GLN A 99 -17.00 -12.36 -2.81
CA GLN A 99 -17.65 -12.95 -3.98
C GLN A 99 -16.67 -13.72 -4.88
N GLN A 100 -15.44 -13.25 -5.05
CA GLN A 100 -14.41 -13.97 -5.80
C GLN A 100 -14.06 -15.32 -5.16
N LEU A 101 -13.88 -15.37 -3.83
CA LEU A 101 -13.64 -16.63 -3.13
C LEU A 101 -14.85 -17.57 -3.25
N LEU A 102 -16.07 -17.07 -3.06
CA LEU A 102 -17.28 -17.88 -3.26
C LEU A 102 -17.37 -18.45 -4.69
N ALA A 103 -17.01 -17.66 -5.71
CA ALA A 103 -16.96 -18.11 -7.10
C ALA A 103 -15.88 -19.18 -7.38
N GLN A 104 -14.82 -19.23 -6.56
CA GLN A 104 -13.80 -20.28 -6.60
C GLN A 104 -14.24 -21.58 -5.89
N GLY A 105 -15.47 -21.63 -5.37
CA GLY A 105 -16.05 -22.81 -4.72
C GLY A 105 -15.91 -22.82 -3.20
N TRP A 106 -15.43 -21.73 -2.59
CA TRP A 106 -15.46 -21.59 -1.14
C TRP A 106 -16.91 -21.47 -0.65
N THR A 107 -17.17 -21.95 0.56
CA THR A 107 -18.47 -21.80 1.23
C THR A 107 -18.38 -20.78 2.34
N GLU A 108 -19.52 -20.23 2.78
CA GLU A 108 -19.54 -19.38 3.97
C GLU A 108 -19.14 -20.20 5.21
N SER A 109 -17.89 -20.05 5.63
CA SER A 109 -17.30 -20.73 6.78
C SER A 109 -16.22 -19.85 7.42
N GLU A 110 -15.71 -20.27 8.57
CA GLU A 110 -14.62 -19.55 9.26
C GLU A 110 -13.35 -19.53 8.40
N GLU A 111 -13.09 -20.60 7.63
CA GLU A 111 -11.95 -20.71 6.73
C GLU A 111 -12.01 -19.68 5.59
N LEU A 112 -13.20 -19.43 5.01
CA LEU A 112 -13.39 -18.37 4.02
C LEU A 112 -13.04 -17.01 4.62
N TYR A 113 -13.52 -16.70 5.82
CA TYR A 113 -13.22 -15.41 6.45
C TYR A 113 -11.76 -15.30 6.88
N ALA A 114 -11.14 -16.39 7.32
CA ALA A 114 -9.71 -16.42 7.62
C ALA A 114 -8.87 -16.13 6.37
N GLU A 115 -9.22 -16.73 5.23
CA GLU A 115 -8.57 -16.49 3.95
C GLU A 115 -8.80 -15.06 3.45
N LEU A 116 -10.06 -14.59 3.50
CA LEU A 116 -10.43 -13.23 3.10
C LEU A 116 -9.66 -12.17 3.90
N HIS A 117 -9.50 -12.37 5.21
CA HIS A 117 -8.76 -11.45 6.08
C HIS A 117 -7.24 -11.42 5.83
N ARG A 118 -6.68 -12.37 5.08
CA ARG A 118 -5.28 -12.29 4.63
C ARG A 118 -5.09 -11.22 3.56
N PHE A 119 -6.14 -10.90 2.81
CA PHE A 119 -6.08 -10.07 1.61
C PHE A 119 -6.81 -8.73 1.75
N VAL A 120 -7.87 -8.69 2.55
CA VAL A 120 -8.64 -7.47 2.75
C VAL A 120 -9.07 -7.33 4.20
N ALA A 121 -8.73 -6.18 4.78
CA ALA A 121 -9.13 -5.85 6.14
C ALA A 121 -10.65 -5.77 6.25
N ARG A 122 -11.21 -6.30 7.34
CA ARG A 122 -12.63 -6.17 7.63
C ARG A 122 -13.03 -4.69 7.75
N PRO A 123 -14.09 -4.25 7.06
CA PRO A 123 -14.62 -2.90 7.22
C PRO A 123 -15.05 -2.67 8.68
N THR A 124 -14.65 -1.53 9.24
CA THR A 124 -15.06 -1.10 10.57
C THR A 124 -15.07 0.42 10.66
N ALA A 125 -16.08 0.96 11.33
CA ALA A 125 -16.20 2.38 11.64
C ALA A 125 -15.52 2.75 12.97
N ASP A 126 -14.88 1.79 13.66
CA ASP A 126 -14.15 2.03 14.91
C ASP A 126 -12.86 2.83 14.61
N PRO A 127 -12.80 4.12 14.97
CA PRO A 127 -11.64 4.96 14.67
C PRO A 127 -10.38 4.55 15.46
N ALA A 128 -10.51 3.70 16.49
CA ALA A 128 -9.40 3.15 17.25
C ALA A 128 -8.84 1.84 16.66
N LYS A 129 -9.53 1.25 15.67
CA LYS A 129 -9.10 0.04 14.94
C LYS A 129 -9.38 0.16 13.43
N PRO A 130 -9.00 1.27 12.78
CA PRO A 130 -9.33 1.48 11.39
C PRO A 130 -8.50 0.53 10.50
N PRO A 131 -9.06 0.06 9.36
CA PRO A 131 -8.23 -0.42 8.27
C PRO A 131 -7.22 0.66 7.86
N ARG A 132 -6.03 0.24 7.40
CA ARG A 132 -4.89 1.14 7.16
C ARG A 132 -5.24 2.33 6.27
N HIS A 133 -5.93 2.09 5.16
CA HIS A 133 -6.37 3.14 4.23
C HIS A 133 -7.42 4.09 4.81
N LEU A 134 -8.25 3.69 5.78
CA LEU A 134 -9.22 4.59 6.41
C LEU A 134 -8.54 5.69 7.25
N THR A 135 -7.24 5.58 7.51
CA THR A 135 -6.49 6.62 8.22
C THR A 135 -6.01 7.76 7.32
N GLY A 136 -5.99 7.54 5.98
CA GLY A 136 -5.30 8.40 5.02
C GLY A 136 -3.76 8.39 5.13
N GLY A 137 -3.23 7.52 5.99
CA GLY A 137 -1.79 7.28 6.20
C GLY A 137 -1.19 6.20 5.30
N ALA A 138 -2.03 5.37 4.68
CA ALA A 138 -1.61 4.31 3.78
C ALA A 138 -1.73 4.72 2.32
N VAL A 139 -0.83 4.19 1.49
CA VAL A 139 -0.79 4.43 0.04
C VAL A 139 -0.38 3.14 -0.68
N ASP A 140 -1.04 2.91 -1.80
CA ASP A 140 -0.66 1.88 -2.77
C ASP A 140 -0.08 2.55 -3.99
N LEU A 141 1.08 2.08 -4.46
CA LEU A 141 1.76 2.75 -5.56
C LEU A 141 2.69 1.84 -6.36
N THR A 142 2.99 2.30 -7.57
CA THR A 142 4.02 1.72 -8.44
C THR A 142 4.92 2.82 -9.00
N ILE A 143 5.87 2.43 -9.86
CA ILE A 143 6.77 3.33 -10.58
C ILE A 143 6.46 3.22 -12.06
N ALA A 144 6.41 4.35 -12.76
CA ALA A 144 6.36 4.41 -14.21
C ALA A 144 7.65 4.98 -14.80
N GLY A 145 8.02 4.48 -15.97
CA GLY A 145 9.06 5.03 -16.84
C GLY A 145 8.51 5.54 -18.17
N PRO A 146 9.38 5.71 -19.18
CA PRO A 146 8.98 6.15 -20.52
C PRO A 146 8.04 5.16 -21.22
N ASP A 147 8.22 3.86 -20.99
CA ASP A 147 7.48 2.79 -21.68
C ASP A 147 6.24 2.30 -20.91
N GLY A 148 5.87 2.98 -19.82
CA GLY A 148 4.75 2.61 -18.96
C GLY A 148 5.18 2.20 -17.56
N TRP A 149 4.34 1.44 -16.87
CA TRP A 149 4.62 0.97 -15.51
C TRP A 149 5.75 -0.05 -15.51
N LEU A 150 6.64 0.06 -14.51
CA LEU A 150 7.73 -0.89 -14.35
C LEU A 150 7.19 -2.27 -13.98
N VAL A 151 7.90 -3.31 -14.42
CA VAL A 151 7.56 -4.69 -14.08
C VAL A 151 7.83 -4.92 -12.60
N MET A 152 6.79 -5.25 -11.84
CA MET A 152 6.88 -5.55 -10.41
C MET A 152 6.72 -7.04 -10.12
N GLY A 153 6.60 -7.88 -11.15
CA GLY A 153 6.51 -9.34 -11.05
C GLY A 153 5.10 -9.90 -10.77
N THR A 154 4.18 -9.06 -10.28
CA THR A 154 2.73 -9.29 -10.23
C THR A 154 2.00 -7.99 -10.56
N ALA A 155 0.69 -8.08 -10.83
CA ALA A 155 -0.17 -6.89 -10.86
C ALA A 155 -0.38 -6.33 -9.43
N PHE A 156 -0.94 -5.12 -9.36
CA PHE A 156 -1.58 -4.60 -8.15
C PHE A 156 -2.75 -5.50 -7.75
N ASP A 157 -3.03 -5.64 -6.44
CA ASP A 157 -4.05 -6.54 -5.88
C ASP A 157 -3.86 -8.02 -6.29
N ASP A 158 -2.61 -8.49 -6.44
CA ASP A 158 -2.32 -9.92 -6.59
C ASP A 158 -2.24 -10.61 -5.22
N PHE A 159 -2.99 -11.69 -5.03
CA PHE A 159 -3.11 -12.38 -3.74
C PHE A 159 -2.19 -13.59 -3.58
N SER A 160 -1.28 -13.80 -4.53
CA SER A 160 -0.30 -14.89 -4.42
C SER A 160 0.88 -14.50 -3.53
N GLU A 161 1.61 -15.49 -3.02
CA GLU A 161 2.88 -15.25 -2.31
C GLU A 161 3.89 -14.46 -3.17
N ARG A 162 3.72 -14.46 -4.49
CA ARG A 162 4.55 -13.68 -5.41
C ARG A 162 4.38 -12.17 -5.20
N ALA A 163 3.28 -11.72 -4.62
CA ALA A 163 3.06 -10.32 -4.26
C ALA A 163 3.87 -9.86 -3.05
N CYS A 164 4.31 -10.80 -2.18
CA CYS A 164 5.13 -10.47 -1.02
C CYS A 164 6.39 -9.68 -1.44
N THR A 165 6.67 -8.57 -0.76
CA THR A 165 7.71 -7.61 -1.15
C THR A 165 9.06 -8.27 -1.41
N ARG A 166 9.41 -9.27 -0.59
CA ARG A 166 10.69 -9.98 -0.63
C ARG A 166 10.68 -11.29 -1.44
N TYR A 167 9.60 -11.63 -2.13
CA TYR A 167 9.49 -12.91 -2.85
C TYR A 167 10.71 -13.19 -3.75
N PHE A 168 11.14 -12.19 -4.52
CA PHE A 168 12.29 -12.32 -5.42
C PHE A 168 13.64 -12.29 -4.72
N GLU A 169 13.74 -11.89 -3.45
CA GLU A 169 14.98 -11.94 -2.68
C GLU A 169 15.37 -13.37 -2.30
N THR A 170 14.38 -14.26 -2.25
CA THR A 170 14.53 -15.65 -1.78
C THR A 170 14.49 -16.67 -2.90
N LEU A 171 14.22 -16.24 -4.14
CA LEU A 171 14.07 -17.13 -5.27
C LEU A 171 15.45 -17.57 -5.78
N ALA A 172 15.70 -18.89 -5.81
CA ALA A 172 16.99 -19.46 -6.21
C ALA A 172 17.25 -19.32 -7.72
N ASP A 173 16.24 -19.67 -8.52
CA ASP A 173 16.31 -19.64 -9.98
C ASP A 173 15.43 -18.50 -10.51
N MET A 174 16.07 -17.41 -10.95
CA MET A 174 15.39 -16.21 -11.46
C MET A 174 15.55 -16.09 -12.97
N SER A 175 14.42 -15.91 -13.67
CA SER A 175 14.39 -15.41 -15.04
C SER A 175 14.83 -13.95 -15.10
N ASP A 176 15.07 -13.41 -16.30
CA ASP A 176 15.41 -12.00 -16.46
C ASP A 176 14.28 -11.07 -15.98
N ALA A 177 13.02 -11.47 -16.21
CA ALA A 177 11.85 -10.74 -15.72
C ALA A 177 11.76 -10.74 -14.18
N ASP A 178 12.17 -11.83 -13.52
CA ASP A 178 12.22 -11.89 -12.05
C ASP A 178 13.32 -10.96 -11.49
N ARG A 179 14.48 -10.88 -12.17
CA ARG A 179 15.56 -9.97 -11.78
C ARG A 179 15.17 -8.51 -11.97
N GLU A 180 14.45 -8.20 -13.05
CA GLU A 180 13.88 -6.88 -13.28
C GLU A 180 12.88 -6.52 -12.18
N ALA A 181 11.94 -7.41 -11.87
CA ALA A 181 10.98 -7.22 -10.79
C ALA A 181 11.66 -7.03 -9.43
N GLN A 182 12.69 -7.82 -9.13
CA GLN A 182 13.50 -7.65 -7.92
C GLN A 182 14.13 -6.26 -7.85
N ALA A 183 14.76 -5.79 -8.93
CA ALA A 183 15.40 -4.48 -8.97
C ALA A 183 14.39 -3.33 -8.81
N ASN A 184 13.21 -3.45 -9.45
CA ASN A 184 12.15 -2.44 -9.37
C ASN A 184 11.51 -2.41 -7.98
N ARG A 185 11.26 -3.56 -7.34
CA ARG A 185 10.78 -3.63 -5.96
C ARG A 185 11.80 -3.06 -4.97
N ARG A 186 13.10 -3.34 -5.15
CA ARG A 186 14.15 -2.72 -4.32
C ARG A 186 14.15 -1.20 -4.48
N LEU A 187 14.05 -0.69 -5.71
CA LEU A 187 13.94 0.75 -5.96
C LEU A 187 12.75 1.37 -5.22
N LEU A 188 11.55 0.83 -5.41
CA LEU A 188 10.34 1.32 -4.76
C LEU A 188 10.46 1.29 -3.23
N TYR A 189 10.88 0.14 -2.67
CA TYR A 189 11.08 -0.04 -1.24
C TYR A 189 12.04 1.00 -0.64
N HIS A 190 13.23 1.16 -1.23
CA HIS A 190 14.26 2.06 -0.68
C HIS A 190 13.89 3.53 -0.85
N VAL A 191 13.21 3.90 -1.94
CA VAL A 191 12.70 5.27 -2.15
C VAL A 191 11.65 5.62 -1.10
N MET A 192 10.66 4.75 -0.90
CA MET A 192 9.57 4.98 0.03
C MET A 192 10.03 4.96 1.49
N THR A 193 10.85 3.98 1.88
CA THR A 193 11.36 3.90 3.26
C THR A 193 12.26 5.08 3.61
N ARG A 194 13.07 5.58 2.65
CA ARG A 194 13.86 6.79 2.85
C ARG A 194 13.01 8.06 2.99
N ALA A 195 11.82 8.08 2.39
CA ALA A 195 10.84 9.15 2.60
C ALA A 195 10.07 9.01 3.94
N GLY A 196 10.33 7.96 4.71
CA GLY A 196 9.80 7.76 6.06
C GLY A 196 8.62 6.77 6.15
N PHE A 197 8.27 6.10 5.05
CA PHE A 197 7.24 5.06 5.03
C PHE A 197 7.76 3.73 5.56
N THR A 198 6.84 2.85 5.96
CA THR A 198 7.09 1.42 6.21
C THR A 198 6.33 0.59 5.20
N ASN A 199 6.93 -0.46 4.64
CA ASN A 199 6.25 -1.36 3.70
C ASN A 199 5.47 -2.46 4.46
N TYR A 200 4.30 -2.84 3.94
CA TYR A 200 3.62 -4.06 4.34
C TYR A 200 4.22 -5.27 3.62
N ALA A 201 4.69 -6.27 4.36
CA ALA A 201 5.57 -7.31 3.83
C ALA A 201 4.90 -8.22 2.77
N ASP A 202 3.59 -8.34 2.83
CA ASP A 202 2.82 -9.23 1.98
C ASP A 202 2.40 -8.57 0.66
N GLU A 203 2.58 -7.25 0.53
CA GLU A 203 2.17 -6.47 -0.64
C GLU A 203 3.28 -5.49 -1.05
N TRP A 204 3.90 -5.72 -2.21
CA TRP A 204 5.01 -4.88 -2.68
C TRP A 204 4.63 -3.41 -2.93
N TRP A 205 3.35 -3.13 -3.15
CA TRP A 205 2.82 -1.80 -3.47
C TRP A 205 2.40 -1.00 -2.24
N HIS A 206 2.16 -1.64 -1.08
CA HIS A 206 1.54 -1.01 0.10
C HIS A 206 2.58 -0.41 1.04
N PHE A 207 2.36 0.86 1.39
CA PHE A 207 3.20 1.60 2.32
C PHE A 207 2.37 2.40 3.33
N ASP A 208 2.84 2.41 4.57
CA ASP A 208 2.20 3.06 5.70
C ASP A 208 3.04 4.22 6.23
N TYR A 209 2.38 5.32 6.60
CA TYR A 209 2.94 6.39 7.41
C TYR A 209 1.93 6.86 8.46
N GLY A 210 2.39 7.05 9.70
CA GLY A 210 1.62 7.65 10.80
C GLY A 210 0.48 6.80 11.38
N ASN A 211 0.05 5.72 10.73
CA ASN A 211 -0.94 4.79 11.29
C ASN A 211 -0.32 3.80 12.30
N GLN A 212 -1.15 2.91 12.86
CA GLN A 212 -0.73 1.95 13.89
C GLN A 212 0.36 0.97 13.44
N ALA A 213 0.32 0.54 12.18
CA ALA A 213 1.31 -0.36 11.65
C ALA A 213 2.66 0.32 11.45
N TRP A 214 2.64 1.53 10.89
CA TRP A 214 3.84 2.37 10.83
C TRP A 214 4.45 2.55 12.22
N ALA A 215 3.64 2.90 13.22
CA ALA A 215 4.12 3.10 14.57
C ALA A 215 4.70 1.81 15.19
N ALA A 216 4.08 0.66 14.93
CA ALA A 216 4.57 -0.64 15.41
C ALA A 216 5.92 -1.00 14.78
N CYS A 217 6.08 -0.78 13.48
CA CYS A 217 7.32 -1.04 12.75
C CYS A 217 8.46 -0.09 13.18
N THR A 218 8.19 1.21 13.34
CA THR A 218 9.22 2.19 13.70
C THR A 218 9.52 2.27 15.20
N GLY A 219 8.77 1.56 16.04
CA GLY A 219 8.87 1.67 17.50
C GLY A 219 8.38 3.03 18.04
N SER A 220 7.52 3.72 17.30
CA SER A 220 6.93 4.99 17.74
C SER A 220 5.99 4.77 18.92
N ALA A 221 5.99 5.68 19.88
CA ALA A 221 5.16 5.58 21.09
C ALA A 221 3.65 5.54 20.81
N CYS A 222 3.22 6.16 19.71
CA CYS A 222 1.83 6.18 19.26
C CYS A 222 1.75 6.30 17.73
N ALA A 223 0.61 5.86 17.17
CA ALA A 223 0.17 6.28 15.86
C ALA A 223 -0.33 7.72 15.93
N ILE A 224 -0.09 8.49 14.88
CA ILE A 224 -0.55 9.89 14.76
C ILE A 224 -1.82 10.02 13.90
N TYR A 225 -2.25 8.94 13.23
CA TYR A 225 -3.48 8.89 12.45
C TYR A 225 -4.40 7.75 12.93
N GLY A 226 -5.64 8.11 13.24
CA GLY A 226 -6.79 7.23 13.39
C GLY A 226 -7.69 7.25 12.17
N GLY A 227 -8.82 6.53 12.26
CA GLY A 227 -9.81 6.49 11.18
C GLY A 227 -10.48 7.85 10.98
N VAL A 228 -10.65 8.24 9.71
CA VAL A 228 -11.38 9.44 9.28
C VAL A 228 -12.89 9.18 9.23
#